data_AF-A0A4U0XYW4-F1
#
_entry.id   AF-A0A4U0XYW4-F1
#
_cell.length_a   1.000
_cell.length_b   1.000
_cell.length_c   1.000
_cell.angle_alpha   90.00
_cell.angle_beta   90.00
_cell.angle_gamma   90.00
#
_symmetry.space_group_name_H-M   'P 1'
#
loop_
_entity.id
_entity.type
_entity.pdbx_description
1 polymer ?
#
loop_
_entity_poly.entity_id
_entity_poly.type
_entity_poly.pdbx_seq_one_letter_code
_entity_poly.pdbx_strand_id
1 'polypeptide(L)'
;MKRESPMPQGKTSFRQRREVDRVMENVDKQIKAYRTKSFDNYINAGIRINLKPTLTACHLVSRKGRYLGFDEYLVDIWGEEEYAVSVCISRNGLVQFRHLDKWLNVSEYLRHLKVKIDPQYTDGTPQIRSELQAQWWAANGKTFPLLQLPRELRDVIYANAFGPKIEPYPTSRVRKGAIAKPQRGAALMRVSKQVLAEVRSLLERQTPFLIEHKRIMALLLASPSRRTHIRRLELALSHNEFLKLFGFKIPDEKVCCTLRPAEALREMRLKHLKLRIAPPSLITGSAVLDGACQRIATRWILAAAWPYVRGHPVEVAGYVKRQQKADFEALCLDAKKQCEQWYGLRVAIGDTEGSLAEYDEWVEWVDGEEDGGVRVAEGPSNDVRHLIPNNQVGELPPRCMCDKPCTAGGWTDED
;
A
#
# COMPACT_ATOMS: atom_id res chain seq x y z
N MET A 1 -59.94 -5.87 -49.99
CA MET A 1 -58.81 -5.29 -50.75
C MET A 1 -59.08 -3.81 -50.99
N LYS A 2 -58.33 -2.92 -50.33
CA LYS A 2 -58.10 -1.54 -50.81
C LYS A 2 -56.67 -1.17 -50.40
N ARG A 3 -55.82 -0.98 -51.42
CA ARG A 3 -54.48 -0.41 -51.30
C ARG A 3 -54.66 1.10 -51.37
N GLU A 4 -54.13 1.82 -50.39
CA GLU A 4 -53.89 3.25 -50.50
C GLU A 4 -52.38 3.50 -50.45
N SER A 5 -51.90 4.33 -51.37
CA SER A 5 -50.52 4.79 -51.54
C SER A 5 -50.51 6.33 -51.43
N PRO A 6 -49.33 6.94 -51.18
CA PRO A 6 -49.20 7.97 -50.13
C PRO A 6 -49.01 9.41 -50.63
N MET A 7 -49.05 10.35 -49.66
CA MET A 7 -48.42 11.70 -49.56
C MET A 7 -49.44 12.83 -49.28
N PRO A 8 -49.07 13.97 -48.64
CA PRO A 8 -47.73 14.48 -48.34
C PRO A 8 -47.47 14.90 -46.87
N GLN A 9 -46.19 15.19 -46.62
CA GLN A 9 -45.57 15.56 -45.36
C GLN A 9 -46.08 16.90 -44.81
N GLY A 10 -46.81 16.84 -43.68
CA GLY A 10 -47.06 17.98 -42.80
C GLY A 10 -46.20 17.87 -41.53
N LYS A 11 -45.17 18.71 -41.42
CA LYS A 11 -44.35 18.84 -40.20
C LYS A 11 -45.17 19.52 -39.09
N THR A 12 -45.90 18.73 -38.32
CA THR A 12 -46.33 19.10 -36.97
C THR A 12 -45.60 18.19 -36.00
N SER A 13 -44.60 18.73 -35.30
CA SER A 13 -43.87 18.02 -34.26
C SER A 13 -44.73 17.91 -32.99
N PHE A 14 -45.79 17.10 -33.07
CA PHE A 14 -46.31 16.49 -31.87
C PHE A 14 -45.17 15.65 -31.29
N ARG A 15 -44.71 16.00 -30.08
CA ARG A 15 -43.94 15.08 -29.24
C ARG A 15 -44.82 13.86 -28.97
N GLN A 16 -44.86 12.91 -29.91
CA GLN A 16 -45.33 11.56 -29.64
C GLN A 16 -44.47 11.07 -28.47
N ARG A 17 -45.12 10.85 -27.32
CA ARG A 17 -44.51 10.08 -26.23
C ARG A 17 -44.02 8.80 -26.88
N ARG A 18 -42.69 8.60 -26.95
CA ARG A 18 -42.12 7.30 -27.32
C ARG A 18 -42.83 6.27 -26.45
N GLU A 19 -43.56 5.34 -27.08
CA GLU A 19 -44.19 4.25 -26.36
C GLU A 19 -43.08 3.47 -25.69
N VAL A 20 -43.05 3.52 -24.36
CA VAL A 20 -42.01 2.90 -23.56
C VAL A 20 -42.32 1.42 -23.52
N ASP A 21 -41.40 0.61 -24.05
CA ASP A 21 -41.46 -0.84 -23.97
C ASP A 21 -41.23 -1.28 -22.50
N ARG A 22 -42.34 -1.61 -21.83
CA ARG A 22 -42.32 -1.99 -20.42
C ARG A 22 -41.77 -3.39 -20.21
N VAL A 23 -41.82 -4.25 -21.23
CA VAL A 23 -41.20 -5.58 -21.19
C VAL A 23 -39.69 -5.39 -21.12
N MET A 24 -39.10 -4.57 -21.99
CA MET A 24 -37.66 -4.27 -21.94
C MET A 24 -37.24 -3.65 -20.61
N GLU A 25 -37.98 -2.67 -20.08
CA GLU A 25 -37.66 -2.09 -18.77
C GLU A 25 -37.71 -3.12 -17.63
N ASN A 26 -38.70 -4.01 -17.65
CA ASN A 26 -38.85 -5.04 -16.63
C ASN A 26 -37.78 -6.13 -16.75
N VAL A 27 -37.35 -6.47 -17.97
CA VAL A 27 -36.22 -7.37 -18.17
C VAL A 27 -34.93 -6.74 -17.67
N ASP A 28 -34.64 -5.49 -18.03
CA ASP A 28 -33.45 -4.76 -17.55
C ASP A 28 -33.41 -4.66 -16.02
N LYS A 29 -34.54 -4.36 -15.38
CA LYS A 29 -34.67 -4.39 -13.91
C LYS A 29 -34.37 -5.78 -13.33
N GLN A 30 -34.90 -6.84 -13.93
CA GLN A 30 -34.66 -8.21 -13.46
C GLN A 30 -33.21 -8.65 -13.66
N ILE A 31 -32.56 -8.26 -14.77
CA ILE A 31 -31.15 -8.51 -15.03
C ILE A 31 -30.29 -7.76 -14.00
N LYS A 32 -30.55 -6.47 -13.75
CA LYS A 32 -29.86 -5.68 -12.72
C LYS A 32 -30.01 -6.32 -11.34
N ALA A 33 -31.21 -6.73 -10.98
CA ALA A 33 -31.48 -7.44 -9.73
C ALA A 33 -30.77 -8.79 -9.63
N TYR A 34 -30.59 -9.50 -10.76
CA TYR A 34 -29.82 -10.74 -10.79
C TYR A 34 -28.32 -10.49 -10.57
N ARG A 35 -27.76 -9.46 -11.22
CA ARG A 35 -26.35 -9.06 -11.11
C ARG A 35 -25.97 -8.60 -9.70
N THR A 36 -26.88 -7.97 -8.96
CA THR A 36 -26.60 -7.50 -7.60
C THR A 36 -26.67 -8.59 -6.53
N LYS A 37 -27.14 -9.81 -6.85
CA LYS A 37 -27.25 -10.92 -5.89
C LYS A 37 -25.91 -11.50 -5.43
N SER A 38 -24.94 -11.61 -6.33
CA SER A 38 -23.58 -12.09 -6.01
C SER A 38 -22.55 -11.32 -6.82
N PHE A 39 -21.32 -11.27 -6.32
CA PHE A 39 -20.23 -10.65 -7.06
C PHE A 39 -19.93 -11.44 -8.33
N ASP A 40 -20.00 -12.77 -8.29
CA ASP A 40 -19.83 -13.65 -9.45
C ASP A 40 -20.81 -13.32 -10.58
N ASN A 41 -22.07 -13.02 -10.25
CA ASN A 41 -23.08 -12.60 -11.23
C ASN A 41 -22.79 -11.21 -11.80
N TYR A 42 -22.07 -10.37 -11.05
CA TYR A 42 -21.70 -9.02 -11.48
C TYR A 42 -20.47 -9.05 -12.41
N ILE A 43 -19.44 -9.82 -12.04
CA ILE A 43 -18.20 -9.98 -12.84
C ILE A 43 -18.35 -10.94 -14.02
N ASN A 44 -19.45 -11.70 -14.09
CA ASN A 44 -19.92 -12.34 -15.31
C ASN A 44 -20.41 -11.24 -16.28
N ALA A 45 -19.48 -10.34 -16.66
CA ALA A 45 -19.65 -9.14 -17.47
C ALA A 45 -20.13 -9.44 -18.89
N GLY A 46 -20.35 -10.72 -19.20
CA GLY A 46 -20.79 -11.18 -20.49
C GLY A 46 -22.29 -11.05 -20.78
N ILE A 47 -23.17 -10.92 -19.79
CA ILE A 47 -24.63 -10.84 -20.07
C ILE A 47 -25.00 -9.44 -20.57
N ARG A 48 -24.45 -8.98 -21.69
CA ARG A 48 -25.03 -7.87 -22.46
C ARG A 48 -26.23 -8.44 -23.19
N ILE A 49 -27.41 -8.26 -22.62
CA ILE A 49 -28.67 -8.61 -23.28
C ILE A 49 -29.15 -7.35 -24.00
N ASN A 50 -28.91 -7.28 -25.30
CA ASN A 50 -29.61 -6.32 -26.14
C ASN A 50 -30.87 -6.99 -26.64
N LEU A 51 -32.02 -6.41 -26.28
CA LEU A 51 -33.32 -6.85 -26.77
C LEU A 51 -33.71 -5.97 -27.95
N LYS A 52 -33.92 -6.59 -29.10
CA LYS A 52 -34.53 -5.94 -30.26
C LYS A 52 -35.80 -6.71 -30.63
N PRO A 53 -36.93 -6.05 -30.95
CA PRO A 53 -38.10 -6.78 -31.42
C PRO A 53 -37.77 -7.52 -32.72
N THR A 54 -38.27 -8.74 -32.88
CA THR A 54 -38.17 -9.46 -34.16
C THR A 54 -39.09 -8.80 -35.21
N LEU A 55 -38.79 -8.99 -36.50
CA LEU A 55 -39.64 -8.50 -37.58
C LEU A 55 -41.05 -9.14 -37.58
N THR A 56 -41.19 -10.30 -36.94
CA THR A 56 -42.42 -11.07 -36.78
C THR A 56 -43.14 -10.77 -35.47
N ALA A 57 -42.58 -9.94 -34.60
CA ALA A 57 -43.12 -9.71 -33.27
C ALA A 57 -44.48 -9.00 -33.30
N CYS A 58 -45.41 -9.48 -32.49
CA CYS A 58 -46.71 -8.87 -32.27
C CYS A 58 -46.70 -8.01 -31.00
N HIS A 59 -47.54 -6.98 -30.97
CA HIS A 59 -47.69 -6.13 -29.80
C HIS A 59 -48.34 -6.90 -28.65
N LEU A 60 -47.66 -6.98 -27.50
CA LEU A 60 -48.25 -7.38 -26.23
C LEU A 60 -49.07 -6.23 -25.67
N VAL A 61 -50.35 -6.47 -25.46
CA VAL A 61 -51.31 -5.50 -24.92
C VAL A 61 -51.85 -5.99 -23.59
N SER A 62 -51.91 -5.10 -22.60
CA SER A 62 -52.54 -5.36 -21.31
C SER A 62 -54.03 -5.66 -21.45
N ARG A 63 -54.63 -6.32 -20.46
CA ARG A 63 -56.10 -6.49 -20.34
C ARG A 63 -56.89 -5.18 -20.43
N LYS A 64 -56.25 -4.04 -20.15
CA LYS A 64 -56.82 -2.69 -20.26
C LYS A 64 -56.50 -1.99 -21.60
N GLY A 65 -56.06 -2.71 -22.62
CA GLY A 65 -55.73 -2.14 -23.94
C GLY A 65 -54.43 -1.34 -24.01
N ARG A 66 -53.58 -1.37 -22.96
CA ARG A 66 -52.31 -0.61 -22.94
C ARG A 66 -51.18 -1.42 -23.54
N TYR A 67 -50.41 -0.83 -24.45
CA TYR A 67 -49.16 -1.41 -24.96
C TYR A 67 -48.18 -1.73 -23.82
N LEU A 68 -47.63 -2.94 -23.84
CA LEU A 68 -46.66 -3.44 -22.85
C LEU A 68 -45.28 -3.71 -23.48
N GLY A 69 -45.23 -4.11 -24.75
CA GLY A 69 -44.00 -4.51 -25.43
C GLY A 69 -44.31 -5.46 -26.59
N PHE A 70 -43.38 -6.35 -26.90
CA PHE A 70 -43.48 -7.35 -27.96
C PHE A 70 -43.49 -8.77 -27.39
N ASP A 71 -44.06 -9.74 -28.11
CA ASP A 71 -44.07 -11.15 -27.72
C ASP A 71 -42.81 -11.91 -28.11
N GLU A 72 -41.98 -11.35 -28.99
CA GLU A 72 -40.70 -11.91 -29.41
C GLU A 72 -39.60 -10.85 -29.48
N TYR A 73 -38.42 -11.22 -28.97
CA TYR A 73 -37.22 -10.39 -29.05
C TYR A 73 -36.03 -11.21 -29.53
N LEU A 74 -35.18 -10.58 -30.33
CA LEU A 74 -33.79 -10.97 -30.51
C LEU A 74 -33.02 -10.60 -29.26
N VAL A 75 -32.46 -11.61 -28.62
CA VAL A 75 -31.56 -11.51 -27.48
C VAL A 75 -30.16 -11.72 -28.03
N ASP A 76 -29.41 -10.63 -28.15
CA ASP A 76 -27.95 -10.70 -28.30
C ASP A 76 -27.38 -11.08 -26.93
N ILE A 77 -26.61 -12.16 -26.85
CA ILE A 77 -25.87 -12.54 -25.64
C ILE A 77 -24.38 -12.56 -26.01
N TRP A 78 -23.58 -11.77 -25.29
CA TRP A 78 -22.13 -11.61 -25.50
C TRP A 78 -21.70 -10.93 -26.81
N GLY A 79 -22.60 -10.46 -27.67
CA GLY A 79 -22.23 -9.92 -28.99
C GLY A 79 -21.79 -11.01 -29.99
N GLU A 80 -22.01 -12.28 -29.66
CA GLU A 80 -21.58 -13.44 -30.46
C GLU A 80 -22.75 -14.04 -31.25
N GLU A 81 -23.92 -14.23 -30.62
CA GLU A 81 -25.09 -14.84 -31.25
C GLU A 81 -26.38 -14.10 -30.82
N GLU A 82 -27.25 -13.81 -31.80
CA GLU A 82 -28.59 -13.28 -31.59
C GLU A 82 -29.60 -14.45 -31.60
N TYR A 83 -30.32 -14.66 -30.50
CA TYR A 83 -31.35 -15.70 -30.40
C TYR A 83 -32.73 -15.08 -30.30
N ALA A 84 -33.69 -15.59 -31.07
CA ALA A 84 -35.09 -15.24 -30.87
C ALA A 84 -35.63 -15.90 -29.59
N VAL A 85 -36.18 -15.09 -28.69
CA VAL A 85 -36.79 -15.54 -27.44
C VAL A 85 -38.21 -15.03 -27.37
N SER A 86 -39.17 -15.95 -27.22
CA SER A 86 -40.56 -15.60 -26.95
C SER A 86 -40.71 -15.18 -25.50
N VAL A 87 -41.53 -14.15 -25.28
CA VAL A 87 -41.68 -13.47 -24.01
C VAL A 87 -43.15 -13.44 -23.61
N CYS A 88 -43.43 -13.74 -22.34
CA CYS A 88 -44.74 -13.50 -21.76
C CYS A 88 -44.64 -12.79 -20.42
N ILE A 89 -45.76 -12.20 -19.98
CA ILE A 89 -45.85 -11.53 -18.68
C ILE A 89 -46.71 -12.40 -17.77
N SER A 90 -46.11 -12.87 -16.68
CA SER A 90 -46.80 -13.65 -15.65
C SER A 90 -47.89 -12.83 -14.94
N ARG A 91 -48.77 -13.51 -14.19
CA ARG A 91 -49.81 -12.85 -13.38
C ARG A 91 -49.24 -11.87 -12.34
N ASN A 92 -47.98 -12.04 -11.96
CA ASN A 92 -47.29 -11.21 -10.98
C ASN A 92 -46.60 -10.00 -11.62
N GLY A 93 -46.76 -9.79 -12.93
CA GLY A 93 -46.13 -8.72 -13.69
C GLY A 93 -44.66 -8.96 -14.04
N LEU A 94 -44.11 -10.13 -13.67
CA LEU A 94 -42.76 -10.53 -14.03
C LEU A 94 -42.72 -11.07 -15.46
N VAL A 95 -41.69 -10.67 -16.19
CA VAL A 95 -41.41 -11.16 -17.55
C VAL A 95 -40.81 -12.57 -17.48
N GLN A 96 -41.27 -13.46 -18.36
CA GLN A 96 -40.79 -14.82 -18.50
C GLN A 96 -40.32 -15.09 -19.93
N PHE A 97 -39.24 -15.85 -20.06
CA PHE A 97 -38.67 -16.29 -21.32
C PHE A 97 -39.03 -17.74 -21.60
N ARG A 98 -39.35 -18.05 -22.86
CA ARG A 98 -39.54 -19.43 -23.29
C ARG A 98 -38.18 -20.08 -23.54
N HIS A 99 -37.90 -21.19 -22.87
CA HIS A 99 -36.68 -21.98 -23.04
C HIS A 99 -37.00 -23.47 -22.87
N LEU A 100 -36.64 -24.30 -23.86
CA LEU A 100 -36.90 -25.76 -23.88
C LEU A 100 -38.36 -26.11 -23.52
N ASP A 101 -39.31 -25.43 -24.18
CA ASP A 101 -40.76 -25.58 -23.97
C ASP A 101 -41.29 -25.25 -22.57
N LYS A 102 -40.50 -24.57 -21.75
CA LYS A 102 -40.90 -24.06 -20.44
C LYS A 102 -40.81 -22.54 -20.37
N TRP A 103 -41.71 -21.93 -19.63
CA TRP A 103 -41.66 -20.52 -19.29
C TRP A 103 -40.83 -20.34 -18.02
N LEU A 104 -39.66 -19.73 -18.16
CA LEU A 104 -38.72 -19.48 -17.07
C LEU A 104 -38.71 -17.99 -16.70
N ASN A 105 -38.49 -17.70 -15.43
CA ASN A 105 -38.23 -16.32 -15.02
C ASN A 105 -36.88 -15.86 -15.59
N VAL A 106 -36.71 -14.55 -15.85
CA VAL A 106 -35.44 -14.01 -16.37
C VAL A 106 -34.26 -14.47 -15.52
N SER A 107 -34.37 -14.41 -14.18
CA SER A 107 -33.31 -14.86 -13.28
C SER A 107 -32.95 -16.35 -13.41
N GLU A 108 -33.89 -17.22 -13.75
CA GLU A 108 -33.66 -18.66 -13.94
C GLU A 108 -33.04 -18.93 -15.31
N TYR A 109 -33.55 -18.26 -16.35
CA TYR A 109 -32.97 -18.29 -17.68
C TYR A 109 -31.48 -17.88 -17.65
N LEU A 110 -31.14 -16.80 -16.92
CA LEU A 110 -29.77 -16.33 -16.78
C LEU A 110 -28.83 -17.34 -16.10
N ARG A 111 -29.33 -18.27 -15.28
CA ARG A 111 -28.51 -19.32 -14.66
C ARG A 111 -28.13 -20.43 -15.63
N HIS A 112 -28.89 -20.60 -16.71
CA HIS A 112 -28.62 -21.60 -17.74
C HIS A 112 -27.62 -21.12 -18.79
N LEU A 113 -27.30 -19.82 -18.79
CA LEU A 113 -26.25 -19.27 -19.65
C LEU A 113 -24.87 -19.71 -19.16
N LYS A 114 -23.99 -20.06 -20.09
CA LYS A 114 -22.59 -20.39 -19.77
C LYS A 114 -21.93 -19.20 -19.07
N VAL A 115 -21.23 -19.45 -17.97
CA VAL A 115 -20.47 -18.40 -17.28
C VAL A 115 -19.26 -18.03 -18.14
N LYS A 116 -19.16 -16.76 -18.56
CA LYS A 116 -17.97 -16.19 -19.18
C LYS A 116 -17.44 -15.11 -18.24
N ILE A 117 -16.36 -15.44 -17.53
CA ILE A 117 -15.68 -14.47 -16.68
C ILE A 117 -14.96 -13.49 -17.61
N ASP A 118 -15.12 -12.19 -17.37
CA ASP A 118 -14.37 -11.17 -18.11
C ASP A 118 -12.86 -11.46 -18.00
N PRO A 119 -12.12 -11.59 -19.11
CA PRO A 119 -10.67 -11.74 -19.07
C PRO A 119 -9.98 -10.61 -18.29
N GLN A 120 -10.58 -9.40 -18.27
CA GLN A 120 -10.08 -8.27 -17.49
C GLN A 120 -10.19 -8.51 -15.98
N TYR A 121 -10.98 -9.47 -15.51
CA TYR A 121 -10.98 -9.88 -14.11
C TYR A 121 -9.92 -10.95 -13.82
N THR A 122 -9.81 -11.99 -14.65
CA THR A 122 -8.82 -13.07 -14.45
C THR A 122 -7.40 -12.59 -14.68
N ASP A 123 -7.19 -11.79 -15.71
CA ASP A 123 -5.86 -11.35 -16.17
C ASP A 123 -5.59 -9.86 -15.82
N GLY A 124 -6.59 -9.16 -15.28
CA GLY A 124 -6.46 -7.75 -14.94
C GLY A 124 -5.62 -7.48 -13.70
N THR A 125 -5.13 -6.25 -13.64
CA THR A 125 -4.38 -5.75 -12.49
C THR A 125 -5.28 -5.69 -11.24
N PRO A 126 -4.71 -5.78 -10.02
CA PRO A 126 -5.47 -5.66 -8.77
C PRO A 126 -6.35 -4.41 -8.68
N GLN A 127 -5.97 -3.33 -9.37
CA GLN A 127 -6.73 -2.08 -9.46
C GLN A 127 -8.08 -2.28 -10.16
N ILE A 128 -8.09 -2.96 -11.32
CA ILE A 128 -9.32 -3.22 -12.10
C ILE A 128 -10.30 -4.04 -11.26
N ARG A 129 -9.79 -5.06 -10.54
CA ARG A 129 -10.63 -5.88 -9.65
C ARG A 129 -11.27 -5.06 -8.53
N SER A 130 -10.51 -4.14 -7.91
CA SER A 130 -11.02 -3.26 -6.86
C SER A 130 -12.09 -2.29 -7.38
N GLU A 131 -11.93 -1.78 -8.60
CA GLU A 131 -12.92 -0.90 -9.23
C GLU A 131 -14.23 -1.63 -9.52
N LEU A 132 -14.15 -2.83 -10.11
CA LEU A 132 -15.32 -3.68 -10.34
C LEU A 132 -16.04 -4.02 -9.03
N GLN A 133 -15.29 -4.34 -7.98
CA GLN A 133 -15.86 -4.59 -6.66
C GLN A 133 -16.54 -3.35 -6.08
N ALA A 134 -15.95 -2.17 -6.23
CA ALA A 134 -16.56 -0.91 -5.79
C ALA A 134 -17.86 -0.60 -6.54
N GLN A 135 -17.90 -0.82 -7.86
CA GLN A 135 -19.11 -0.63 -8.67
C GLN A 135 -20.21 -1.63 -8.29
N TRP A 136 -19.85 -2.88 -7.98
CA TRP A 136 -20.82 -3.87 -7.47
C TRP A 136 -21.43 -3.46 -6.13
N TRP A 137 -20.60 -3.01 -5.18
CA TRP A 137 -21.08 -2.50 -3.89
C TRP A 137 -22.00 -1.27 -4.07
N ALA A 138 -21.66 -0.36 -4.98
CA ALA A 138 -22.52 0.77 -5.29
C ALA A 138 -23.87 0.32 -5.88
N ALA A 139 -23.88 -0.70 -6.73
CA ALA A 139 -25.08 -1.23 -7.36
C ALA A 139 -25.96 -2.05 -6.42
N ASN A 140 -25.37 -2.80 -5.47
CA ASN A 140 -26.13 -3.65 -4.56
C ASN A 140 -26.69 -2.90 -3.34
N GLY A 141 -26.18 -1.69 -3.05
CA GLY A 141 -26.64 -0.83 -1.94
C GLY A 141 -26.38 -1.42 -0.55
N LYS A 142 -25.63 -2.52 -0.45
CA LYS A 142 -25.24 -3.14 0.81
C LYS A 142 -23.97 -2.49 1.34
N THR A 143 -23.78 -2.55 2.64
CA THR A 143 -22.54 -2.12 3.30
C THR A 143 -21.86 -3.32 3.93
N PHE A 144 -20.52 -3.31 3.98
CA PHE A 144 -19.75 -4.34 4.66
C PHE A 144 -19.77 -4.06 6.17
N PRO A 145 -20.33 -4.95 7.01
CA PRO A 145 -20.47 -4.70 8.44
C PRO A 145 -19.15 -4.97 9.19
N LEU A 146 -18.14 -4.13 8.93
CA LEU A 146 -16.78 -4.30 9.46
C LEU A 146 -16.74 -4.49 10.97
N LEU A 147 -17.54 -3.74 11.73
CA LEU A 147 -17.57 -3.78 13.19
C LEU A 147 -18.30 -5.00 13.78
N GLN A 148 -19.06 -5.74 12.97
CA GLN A 148 -19.68 -7.00 13.41
C GLN A 148 -18.71 -8.18 13.36
N LEU A 149 -17.57 -8.03 12.68
CA LEU A 149 -16.53 -9.06 12.66
C LEU A 149 -15.81 -9.13 14.02
N PRO A 150 -15.30 -10.30 14.44
CA PRO A 150 -14.34 -10.41 15.53
C PRO A 150 -13.10 -9.54 15.32
N ARG A 151 -12.44 -9.14 16.42
CA ARG A 151 -11.31 -8.21 16.38
C ARG A 151 -10.15 -8.74 15.54
N GLU A 152 -9.92 -10.04 15.60
CA GLU A 152 -8.85 -10.75 14.90
C GLU A 152 -9.01 -10.61 13.38
N LEU A 153 -10.24 -10.77 12.87
CA LEU A 153 -10.53 -10.60 11.45
C LEU A 153 -10.40 -9.13 11.01
N ARG A 154 -10.79 -8.19 11.86
CA ARG A 154 -10.59 -6.75 11.58
C ARG A 154 -9.10 -6.42 11.48
N ASP A 155 -8.27 -6.93 12.39
CA ASP A 155 -6.82 -6.72 12.37
C ASP A 155 -6.19 -7.29 11.10
N VAL A 156 -6.63 -8.46 10.62
CA VAL A 156 -6.19 -9.03 9.33
C VAL A 156 -6.59 -8.14 8.16
N ILE A 157 -7.81 -7.59 8.15
CA ILE A 157 -8.27 -6.65 7.12
C ILE A 157 -7.41 -5.38 7.15
N TYR A 158 -7.15 -4.82 8.33
CA TYR A 158 -6.31 -3.64 8.49
C TYR A 158 -4.89 -3.90 7.99
N ALA A 159 -4.26 -4.99 8.41
CA ALA A 159 -2.92 -5.37 7.97
C ALA A 159 -2.83 -5.47 6.44
N ASN A 160 -3.81 -6.12 5.80
CA ASN A 160 -3.88 -6.19 4.33
C ASN A 160 -4.11 -4.83 3.68
N ALA A 161 -4.94 -3.97 4.29
CA ALA A 161 -5.27 -2.65 3.74
C ALA A 161 -4.09 -1.68 3.78
N PHE A 162 -3.25 -1.71 4.82
CA PHE A 162 -2.06 -0.88 4.93
C PHE A 162 -0.84 -1.50 4.23
N GLY A 163 -0.81 -2.82 4.11
CA GLY A 163 0.32 -3.56 3.55
C GLY A 163 1.45 -3.80 4.56
N PRO A 164 2.57 -4.38 4.10
CA PRO A 164 3.66 -4.80 4.97
C PRO A 164 4.50 -3.65 5.53
N LYS A 165 4.46 -2.47 4.89
CA LYS A 165 5.21 -1.27 5.29
C LYS A 165 4.36 -0.03 5.06
N ILE A 166 4.57 0.98 5.89
CA ILE A 166 3.88 2.26 5.77
C ILE A 166 4.86 3.34 5.38
N GLU A 167 4.57 4.00 4.27
CA GLU A 167 5.27 5.21 3.85
C GLU A 167 4.56 6.42 4.49
N PRO A 168 5.21 7.17 5.39
CA PRO A 168 4.62 8.31 6.07
C PRO A 168 4.69 9.56 5.17
N TYR A 169 4.12 9.48 3.96
CA TYR A 169 3.99 10.65 3.11
C TYR A 169 2.90 11.57 3.64
N PRO A 170 3.16 12.88 3.79
CA PRO A 170 2.13 13.83 4.20
C PRO A 170 1.01 13.85 3.16
N THR A 171 -0.17 13.38 3.56
CA THR A 171 -1.36 13.23 2.69
C THR A 171 -2.01 14.55 2.26
N SER A 172 -1.34 15.71 2.30
CA SER A 172 -2.08 16.98 2.30
C SER A 172 -1.52 18.18 1.56
N ARG A 173 -0.33 18.15 0.94
CA ARG A 173 0.13 19.31 0.14
C ARG A 173 0.93 18.88 -1.08
N VAL A 174 0.26 18.19 -1.98
CA VAL A 174 0.81 18.08 -3.32
C VAL A 174 0.56 19.41 -4.02
N ARG A 175 1.63 20.04 -4.54
CA ARG A 175 1.52 21.26 -5.36
C ARG A 175 0.55 20.97 -6.51
N LYS A 176 -0.26 21.96 -6.94
CA LYS A 176 -1.18 21.82 -8.09
C LYS A 176 -0.44 21.13 -9.24
N GLY A 177 -0.93 19.96 -9.65
CA GLY A 177 -0.39 19.18 -10.78
C GLY A 177 0.40 17.92 -10.44
N ALA A 178 0.82 17.70 -9.19
CA ALA A 178 1.44 16.42 -8.82
C ALA A 178 0.37 15.41 -8.33
N ILE A 179 0.53 14.15 -8.71
CA ILE A 179 -0.34 13.05 -8.27
C ILE A 179 0.19 12.58 -6.93
N ALA A 180 -0.57 12.82 -5.85
CA ALA A 180 -0.27 12.20 -4.57
C ALA A 180 -0.38 10.69 -4.73
N LYS A 181 0.68 9.92 -4.41
CA LYS A 181 0.50 8.47 -4.22
C LYS A 181 -0.48 8.29 -3.06
N PRO A 182 -1.68 7.73 -3.30
CA PRO A 182 -2.64 7.53 -2.22
C PRO A 182 -2.05 6.53 -1.22
N GLN A 183 -1.96 6.92 0.04
CA GLN A 183 -1.53 5.99 1.08
C GLN A 183 -2.59 4.90 1.23
N ARG A 184 -2.18 3.64 1.07
CA ARG A 184 -3.07 2.49 1.21
C ARG A 184 -3.65 2.45 2.63
N GLY A 185 -4.93 2.09 2.74
CA GLY A 185 -5.63 1.99 4.02
C GLY A 185 -5.94 3.33 4.71
N ALA A 186 -5.46 4.48 4.22
CA ALA A 186 -5.67 5.78 4.89
C ALA A 186 -7.15 6.18 5.01
N ALA A 187 -8.02 5.69 4.13
CA ALA A 187 -9.46 5.86 4.24
C ALA A 187 -10.04 5.21 5.51
N LEU A 188 -9.50 4.06 5.96
CA LEU A 188 -9.95 3.36 7.16
C LEU A 188 -9.77 4.21 8.42
N MET A 189 -8.69 5.00 8.49
CA MET A 189 -8.45 5.93 9.61
C MET A 189 -9.50 7.04 9.73
N ARG A 190 -10.33 7.24 8.70
CA ARG A 190 -11.38 8.26 8.66
C ARG A 190 -12.79 7.71 8.86
N VAL A 191 -12.95 6.38 8.97
CA VAL A 191 -14.27 5.74 9.05
C VAL A 191 -14.93 5.98 10.41
N SER A 192 -14.23 5.72 11.51
CA SER A 192 -14.74 5.95 12.86
C SER A 192 -13.61 6.10 13.88
N LYS A 193 -13.92 6.66 15.06
CA LYS A 193 -12.95 6.77 16.17
C LYS A 193 -12.47 5.40 16.65
N GLN A 194 -13.36 4.41 16.68
CA GLN A 194 -13.00 3.04 17.06
C GLN A 194 -12.02 2.43 16.05
N VAL A 195 -12.34 2.48 14.75
CA VAL A 195 -11.45 1.95 13.70
C VAL A 195 -10.11 2.66 13.73
N LEU A 196 -10.10 3.98 13.92
CA LEU A 196 -8.86 4.75 14.06
C LEU A 196 -8.00 4.26 15.22
N ALA A 197 -8.59 4.01 16.39
CA ALA A 197 -7.86 3.51 17.56
C ALA A 197 -7.33 2.08 17.34
N GLU A 198 -8.14 1.20 16.75
CA GLU A 198 -7.74 -0.19 16.42
C GLU A 198 -6.58 -0.20 15.42
N VAL A 199 -6.71 0.57 14.34
CA VAL A 199 -5.66 0.71 13.32
C VAL A 199 -4.39 1.28 13.94
N ARG A 200 -4.46 2.38 14.70
CA ARG A 200 -3.27 2.95 15.37
C ARG A 200 -2.56 1.92 16.24
N SER A 201 -3.31 1.18 17.07
CA SER A 201 -2.74 0.11 17.89
C SER A 201 -2.04 -0.96 17.06
N LEU A 202 -2.61 -1.34 15.91
CA LEU A 202 -1.99 -2.29 14.99
C LEU A 202 -0.70 -1.74 14.36
N LEU A 203 -0.73 -0.49 13.88
CA LEU A 203 0.42 0.18 13.27
C LEU A 203 1.59 0.30 14.25
N GLU A 204 1.30 0.70 15.49
CA GLU A 204 2.31 0.82 16.56
C GLU A 204 2.96 -0.52 16.92
N ARG A 205 2.21 -1.62 16.83
CA ARG A 205 2.68 -2.95 17.22
C ARG A 205 3.43 -3.68 16.11
N GLN A 206 2.95 -3.59 14.88
CA GLN A 206 3.32 -4.54 13.83
C GLN A 206 3.99 -3.91 12.61
N THR A 207 3.63 -2.69 12.23
CA THR A 207 3.99 -2.17 10.90
C THR A 207 5.24 -1.29 10.95
N PRO A 208 6.30 -1.61 10.17
CA PRO A 208 7.46 -0.73 10.03
C PRO A 208 7.12 0.52 9.21
N PHE A 209 7.58 1.67 9.69
CA PHE A 209 7.53 2.93 8.95
C PHE A 209 8.73 3.03 8.01
N LEU A 210 8.48 3.02 6.71
CA LEU A 210 9.50 3.15 5.67
C LEU A 210 9.77 4.62 5.39
N ILE A 211 11.01 5.06 5.57
CA ILE A 211 11.46 6.42 5.29
C ILE A 211 12.51 6.39 4.20
N GLU A 212 12.14 6.92 3.03
CA GLU A 212 13.03 6.98 1.86
C GLU A 212 13.75 8.34 1.73
N HIS A 213 13.28 9.37 2.44
CA HIS A 213 13.83 10.72 2.34
C HIS A 213 14.03 11.37 3.70
N LYS A 214 15.17 12.06 3.88
CA LYS A 214 15.51 12.72 5.16
C LYS A 214 14.51 13.81 5.56
N ARG A 215 13.88 14.46 4.58
CA ARG A 215 12.85 15.49 4.83
C ARG A 215 11.61 14.90 5.50
N ILE A 216 11.22 13.69 5.08
CA ILE A 216 10.08 12.98 5.66
C ILE A 216 10.43 12.57 7.08
N MET A 217 11.66 12.11 7.32
CA MET A 217 12.16 11.81 8.66
C MET A 217 12.06 13.01 9.59
N ALA A 218 12.57 14.17 9.16
CA ALA A 218 12.51 15.40 9.94
C ALA A 218 11.06 15.79 10.25
N LEU A 219 10.14 15.67 9.27
CA LEU A 219 8.73 15.98 9.46
C LEU A 219 8.02 14.99 10.41
N LEU A 220 8.34 13.70 10.33
CA LEU A 220 7.74 12.66 11.16
C LEU A 220 8.21 12.79 12.61
N LEU A 221 9.53 12.94 12.80
CA LEU A 221 10.18 13.02 14.09
C LEU A 221 10.14 14.44 14.69
N ALA A 222 9.59 15.44 14.01
CA ALA A 222 9.48 16.80 14.58
C ALA A 222 8.61 16.87 15.86
N SER A 223 7.63 15.95 16.02
CA SER A 223 6.74 15.96 17.18
C SER A 223 7.12 14.84 18.16
N PRO A 224 7.41 15.16 19.44
CA PRO A 224 7.72 14.16 20.46
C PRO A 224 6.63 13.09 20.61
N SER A 225 5.35 13.48 20.55
CA SER A 225 4.23 12.55 20.65
C SER A 225 4.23 11.50 19.53
N ARG A 226 4.71 11.83 18.33
CA ARG A 226 4.82 10.81 17.25
C ARG A 226 6.00 9.87 17.47
N ARG A 227 7.08 10.34 18.08
CA ARG A 227 8.27 9.51 18.38
C ARG A 227 7.94 8.35 19.31
N THR A 228 7.09 8.58 20.31
CA THR A 228 6.73 7.57 21.31
C THR A 228 5.90 6.41 20.75
N HIS A 229 5.13 6.64 19.68
CA HIS A 229 4.29 5.62 19.06
C HIS A 229 5.02 4.78 18.00
N ILE A 230 6.12 5.29 17.44
CA ILE A 230 6.88 4.56 16.42
C ILE A 230 7.80 3.56 17.11
N ARG A 231 7.54 2.26 16.91
CA ARG A 231 8.35 1.16 17.46
C ARG A 231 9.18 0.43 16.42
N ARG A 232 8.82 0.54 15.14
CA ARG A 232 9.49 -0.17 14.03
C ARG A 232 9.77 0.83 12.92
N LEU A 233 11.04 0.98 12.55
CA LEU A 233 11.48 1.98 11.59
C LEU A 233 12.38 1.34 10.54
N GLU A 234 12.17 1.67 9.26
CA GLU A 234 13.05 1.29 8.16
C GLU A 234 13.54 2.55 7.45
N LEU A 235 14.84 2.79 7.49
CA LEU A 235 15.51 3.88 6.79
C LEU A 235 16.06 3.35 5.47
N ALA A 236 15.52 3.81 4.34
CA ALA A 236 15.95 3.42 3.00
C ALA A 236 16.40 4.66 2.21
N LEU A 237 17.36 5.38 2.79
CA LEU A 237 17.84 6.66 2.26
C LEU A 237 18.90 6.44 1.16
N SER A 238 19.12 7.45 0.33
CA SER A 238 20.30 7.48 -0.54
C SER A 238 21.59 7.62 0.28
N HIS A 239 22.74 7.22 -0.26
CA HIS A 239 24.03 7.34 0.44
C HIS A 239 24.30 8.76 0.94
N ASN A 240 24.04 9.76 0.08
CA ASN A 240 24.19 11.17 0.42
C ASN A 240 23.25 11.59 1.56
N GLU A 241 22.00 11.10 1.55
CA GLU A 241 21.05 11.40 2.62
C GLU A 241 21.40 10.72 3.94
N PHE A 242 21.94 9.50 3.93
CA PHE A 242 22.46 8.85 5.14
C PHE A 242 23.62 9.64 5.75
N LEU A 243 24.63 9.99 4.94
CA LEU A 243 25.78 10.78 5.40
C LEU A 243 25.34 12.14 5.96
N LYS A 244 24.43 12.83 5.27
CA LYS A 244 23.86 14.11 5.73
C LYS A 244 23.02 13.96 7.00
N LEU A 245 22.27 12.87 7.15
CA LEU A 245 21.46 12.61 8.34
C LEU A 245 22.35 12.47 9.58
N PHE A 246 23.43 11.71 9.45
CA PHE A 246 24.35 11.40 10.55
C PHE A 246 25.50 12.41 10.72
N GLY A 247 25.40 13.59 10.08
CA GLY A 247 26.33 14.68 10.33
C GLY A 247 27.71 14.54 9.69
N PHE A 248 27.88 13.66 8.69
CA PHE A 248 29.13 13.53 7.97
C PHE A 248 29.44 14.80 7.17
N LYS A 249 30.63 15.36 7.37
CA LYS A 249 31.06 16.62 6.75
C LYS A 249 31.82 16.32 5.46
N ILE A 250 31.28 16.76 4.33
CA ILE A 250 31.98 16.76 3.04
C ILE A 250 32.66 18.13 2.86
N PRO A 251 33.98 18.21 2.56
CA PRO A 251 34.76 19.46 2.59
C PRO A 251 34.29 20.62 1.70
N ASP A 252 33.38 20.41 0.74
CA ASP A 252 32.94 21.44 -0.22
C ASP A 252 31.43 21.74 -0.20
N GLU A 253 30.62 21.04 0.60
CA GLU A 253 29.19 21.33 0.70
C GLU A 253 28.88 22.24 1.90
N LYS A 254 28.17 23.36 1.66
CA LYS A 254 27.62 24.20 2.73
C LYS A 254 26.78 23.32 3.67
N VAL A 255 27.24 23.26 4.92
CA VAL A 255 26.65 22.50 6.04
C VAL A 255 25.13 22.68 6.07
N CYS A 256 24.41 21.59 5.86
CA CYS A 256 22.96 21.55 6.02
C CYS A 256 22.57 20.21 6.65
N CYS A 257 23.07 20.00 7.86
CA CYS A 257 22.70 18.88 8.70
C CYS A 257 21.99 19.43 9.94
N THR A 258 20.67 19.25 10.01
CA THR A 258 20.00 19.21 11.31
C THR A 258 20.30 17.83 11.88
N LEU A 259 21.16 17.74 12.90
CA LEU A 259 21.40 16.49 13.66
C LEU A 259 20.15 16.02 14.41
N ARG A 260 19.20 16.93 14.65
CA ARG A 260 17.97 16.67 15.42
C ARG A 260 17.19 15.41 15.05
N PRO A 261 16.99 15.03 13.77
CA PRO A 261 16.29 13.79 13.45
C PRO A 261 17.11 12.54 13.78
N ALA A 262 18.44 12.60 13.68
CA ALA A 262 19.32 11.50 14.06
C ALA A 262 19.42 11.37 15.58
N GLU A 263 19.55 12.50 16.30
CA GLU A 263 19.46 12.57 17.76
C GLU A 263 18.11 12.03 18.25
N ALA A 264 17.02 12.34 17.56
CA ALA A 264 15.70 11.82 17.92
C ALA A 264 15.63 10.28 17.86
N LEU A 265 16.50 9.58 17.11
CA LEU A 265 16.54 8.11 17.14
C LEU A 265 16.92 7.60 18.53
N ARG A 266 17.89 8.24 19.20
CA ARG A 266 18.35 7.87 20.55
C ARG A 266 17.25 7.92 21.59
N GLU A 267 16.39 8.91 21.48
CA GLU A 267 15.26 9.11 22.40
C GLU A 267 14.13 8.08 22.18
N MET A 268 14.11 7.40 21.04
CA MET A 268 13.03 6.48 20.68
C MET A 268 13.24 5.09 21.26
N ARG A 269 12.24 4.52 21.91
CA ARG A 269 12.27 3.09 22.30
C ARG A 269 11.81 2.21 21.13
N LEU A 270 12.72 1.98 20.18
CA LEU A 270 12.52 1.15 19.00
C LEU A 270 12.63 -0.35 19.34
N LYS A 271 11.68 -1.14 18.85
CA LYS A 271 11.72 -2.61 18.86
C LYS A 271 12.44 -3.20 17.64
N HIS A 272 12.55 -2.41 16.57
CA HIS A 272 13.26 -2.81 15.36
C HIS A 272 13.67 -1.56 14.56
N LEU A 273 14.95 -1.47 14.18
CA LEU A 273 15.48 -0.42 13.31
C LEU A 273 16.18 -1.08 12.12
N LYS A 274 15.68 -0.88 10.92
CA LYS A 274 16.27 -1.42 9.70
C LYS A 274 16.96 -0.34 8.89
N LEU A 275 18.26 -0.50 8.63
CA LEU A 275 19.05 0.36 7.75
C LEU A 275 19.19 -0.32 6.40
N ARG A 276 18.51 0.19 5.37
CA ARG A 276 18.54 -0.34 4.02
C ARG A 276 19.46 0.52 3.15
N ILE A 277 20.63 0.00 2.84
CA ILE A 277 21.62 0.67 2.00
C ILE A 277 21.22 0.58 0.52
N ALA A 278 21.17 1.74 -0.13
CA ALA A 278 20.82 1.88 -1.53
C ALA A 278 21.82 1.18 -2.46
N PRO A 279 21.39 0.79 -3.68
CA PRO A 279 22.29 0.25 -4.70
C PRO A 279 23.43 1.20 -5.03
N PRO A 280 24.61 0.68 -5.39
CA PRO A 280 25.66 1.52 -5.95
C PRO A 280 25.14 2.21 -7.20
N SER A 281 25.25 3.54 -7.22
CA SER A 281 24.93 4.35 -8.37
C SER A 281 26.19 5.03 -8.87
N LEU A 282 26.37 5.05 -10.18
CA LEU A 282 27.42 5.84 -10.83
C LEU A 282 27.13 7.34 -10.73
N ILE A 283 25.86 7.71 -10.54
CA ILE A 283 25.38 9.07 -10.41
C ILE A 283 24.48 9.14 -9.17
N THR A 284 25.05 9.63 -8.07
CA THR A 284 24.37 9.89 -6.80
C THR A 284 23.97 11.36 -6.66
N GLY A 285 24.38 12.21 -7.62
CA GLY A 285 24.17 13.66 -7.57
C GLY A 285 25.08 14.37 -6.56
N SER A 286 26.11 13.68 -6.08
CA SER A 286 27.17 14.22 -5.23
C SER A 286 28.49 13.89 -5.88
N ALA A 287 29.25 14.91 -6.29
CA ALA A 287 30.56 14.73 -6.93
C ALA A 287 31.54 13.89 -6.09
N VAL A 288 31.31 13.80 -4.78
CA VAL A 288 32.14 13.06 -3.82
C VAL A 288 31.77 11.58 -3.76
N LEU A 289 30.54 11.21 -4.09
CA LEU A 289 30.05 9.83 -4.06
C LEU A 289 29.88 9.22 -5.46
N ASP A 290 29.92 10.04 -6.51
CA ASP A 290 29.87 9.59 -7.90
C ASP A 290 31.12 8.75 -8.22
N GLY A 291 30.91 7.48 -8.60
CA GLY A 291 32.01 6.53 -8.81
C GLY A 291 32.67 5.99 -7.54
N ALA A 292 32.06 6.23 -6.36
CA ALA A 292 32.57 5.74 -5.09
C ALA A 292 32.55 4.20 -5.00
N CYS A 293 33.53 3.63 -4.30
CA CYS A 293 33.45 2.23 -3.89
C CYS A 293 32.27 2.03 -2.92
N GLN A 294 31.32 1.16 -3.27
CA GLN A 294 30.16 0.86 -2.42
C GLN A 294 30.57 0.34 -1.03
N ARG A 295 31.64 -0.48 -0.97
CA ARG A 295 32.17 -1.01 0.30
C ARG A 295 32.65 0.12 1.22
N ILE A 296 33.34 1.11 0.66
CA ILE A 296 33.86 2.28 1.41
C ILE A 296 32.70 3.20 1.81
N ALA A 297 31.80 3.52 0.88
CA ALA A 297 30.64 4.37 1.16
C ALA A 297 29.76 3.76 2.26
N THR A 298 29.52 2.45 2.21
CA THR A 298 28.76 1.73 3.24
C THR A 298 29.47 1.78 4.60
N ARG A 299 30.80 1.58 4.63
CA ARG A 299 31.58 1.72 5.87
C ARG A 299 31.43 3.12 6.48
N TRP A 300 31.49 4.17 5.68
CA TRP A 300 31.30 5.55 6.16
C TRP A 300 29.90 5.78 6.71
N ILE A 301 28.87 5.25 6.04
CA ILE A 301 27.48 5.37 6.51
C ILE A 301 27.31 4.66 7.86
N LEU A 302 27.78 3.42 7.99
CA LEU A 302 27.66 2.64 9.23
C LEU A 302 28.45 3.28 10.37
N ALA A 303 29.66 3.78 10.09
CA ALA A 303 30.47 4.52 11.06
C ALA A 303 29.76 5.78 11.55
N ALA A 304 29.20 6.58 10.63
CA ALA A 304 28.46 7.78 10.99
C ALA A 304 27.15 7.46 11.72
N ALA A 305 26.49 6.34 11.40
CA ALA A 305 25.26 5.92 12.05
C ALA A 305 25.47 5.47 13.50
N TRP A 306 26.62 4.87 13.81
CA TRP A 306 26.90 4.22 15.10
C TRP A 306 26.52 5.05 16.34
N PRO A 307 26.93 6.33 16.47
CA PRO A 307 26.58 7.15 17.64
C PRO A 307 25.08 7.33 17.84
N TYR A 308 24.26 7.15 16.81
CA TYR A 308 22.80 7.34 16.87
C TYR A 308 22.01 6.03 16.97
N VAL A 309 22.63 4.89 16.64
CA VAL A 309 21.93 3.59 16.57
C VAL A 309 22.41 2.52 17.56
N ARG A 310 23.58 2.69 18.21
CA ARG A 310 24.08 1.78 19.27
C ARG A 310 23.00 1.49 20.33
N GLY A 311 22.85 0.27 20.79
CA GLY A 311 21.82 -0.09 21.78
C GLY A 311 20.39 -0.27 21.23
N HIS A 312 20.12 0.05 19.96
CA HIS A 312 18.88 -0.36 19.29
C HIS A 312 19.00 -1.77 18.68
N PRO A 313 17.88 -2.49 18.49
CA PRO A 313 17.84 -3.72 17.71
C PRO A 313 17.92 -3.40 16.20
N VAL A 314 19.15 -3.29 15.70
CA VAL A 314 19.45 -2.90 14.31
C VAL A 314 19.52 -4.11 13.38
N GLU A 315 18.93 -3.97 12.19
CA GLU A 315 19.10 -4.88 11.04
C GLU A 315 19.65 -4.08 9.84
N VAL A 316 20.73 -4.55 9.22
CA VAL A 316 21.30 -3.97 8.01
C VAL A 316 20.89 -4.80 6.79
N ALA A 317 20.39 -4.12 5.76
CA ALA A 317 19.94 -4.74 4.52
C ALA A 317 20.33 -3.92 3.29
N GLY A 318 20.12 -4.49 2.10
CA GLY A 318 20.43 -3.84 0.84
C GLY A 318 21.84 -4.19 0.34
N TYR A 319 22.52 -3.23 -0.28
CA TYR A 319 23.78 -3.45 -0.98
C TYR A 319 24.98 -3.30 -0.04
N VAL A 320 25.16 -4.28 0.83
CA VAL A 320 26.21 -4.34 1.85
C VAL A 320 26.92 -5.69 1.77
N LYS A 321 28.23 -5.73 1.99
CA LYS A 321 28.99 -6.99 2.07
C LYS A 321 28.59 -7.78 3.30
N ARG A 322 28.56 -9.11 3.21
CA ARG A 322 28.14 -10.00 4.32
C ARG A 322 28.95 -9.74 5.59
N GLN A 323 30.27 -9.59 5.47
CA GLN A 323 31.13 -9.33 6.62
C GLN A 323 30.82 -7.97 7.27
N GLN A 324 30.76 -6.89 6.48
CA GLN A 324 30.42 -5.55 7.00
C GLN A 324 29.06 -5.52 7.71
N LYS A 325 28.09 -6.28 7.19
CA LYS A 325 26.78 -6.44 7.80
C LYS A 325 26.89 -7.16 9.14
N ALA A 326 27.51 -8.34 9.16
CA ALA A 326 27.63 -9.18 10.35
C ALA A 326 28.37 -8.45 11.49
N ASP A 327 29.49 -7.81 11.17
CA ASP A 327 30.30 -7.06 12.13
C ASP A 327 29.50 -5.94 12.79
N PHE A 328 28.77 -5.16 11.99
CA PHE A 328 27.99 -4.03 12.51
C PHE A 328 26.75 -4.46 13.31
N GLU A 329 26.05 -5.51 12.87
CA GLU A 329 24.91 -6.07 13.60
C GLU A 329 25.36 -6.68 14.94
N ALA A 330 26.48 -7.41 14.96
CA ALA A 330 27.08 -7.95 16.18
C ALA A 330 27.45 -6.83 17.17
N LEU A 331 28.12 -5.78 16.67
CA LEU A 331 28.47 -4.60 17.45
C LEU A 331 27.23 -3.92 18.08
N CYS A 332 26.15 -3.76 17.32
CA CYS A 332 24.91 -3.17 17.84
C CYS A 332 24.24 -4.07 18.89
N LEU A 333 24.29 -5.39 18.68
CA LEU A 333 23.71 -6.38 19.57
C LEU A 333 24.46 -6.45 20.91
N ASP A 334 25.79 -6.36 20.89
CA ASP A 334 26.58 -6.33 22.12
C ASP A 334 26.37 -5.05 22.92
N ALA A 335 26.34 -3.88 22.25
CA ALA A 335 25.95 -2.64 22.91
C ALA A 335 24.54 -2.72 23.52
N LYS A 336 23.59 -3.35 22.81
CA LYS A 336 22.23 -3.57 23.34
C LYS A 336 22.23 -4.43 24.59
N LYS A 337 23.00 -5.53 24.64
CA LYS A 337 23.11 -6.37 25.84
C LYS A 337 23.66 -5.58 27.02
N GLN A 338 24.68 -4.74 26.80
CA GLN A 338 25.23 -3.87 27.84
C GLN A 338 24.17 -2.88 28.37
N CYS A 339 23.39 -2.25 27.47
CA CYS A 339 22.27 -1.39 27.90
C CYS A 339 21.23 -2.19 28.70
N GLU A 340 20.85 -3.39 28.27
CA GLU A 340 19.88 -4.25 28.97
C GLU A 340 20.39 -4.69 30.36
N GLN A 341 21.67 -5.00 30.49
CA GLN A 341 22.31 -5.29 31.77
C GLN A 341 22.26 -4.08 32.71
N TRP A 342 22.60 -2.89 32.20
CA TRP A 342 22.54 -1.65 32.95
C TRP A 342 21.11 -1.30 33.40
N TYR A 343 20.10 -1.49 32.53
CA TYR A 343 18.70 -1.37 32.93
C TYR A 343 18.32 -2.34 34.04
N GLY A 344 18.77 -3.59 33.96
CA GLY A 344 18.54 -4.60 34.99
C GLY A 344 19.13 -4.20 36.35
N LEU A 345 20.34 -3.64 36.36
CA LEU A 345 20.99 -3.14 37.58
C LEU A 345 20.23 -1.97 38.21
N ARG A 346 19.78 -1.01 37.40
CA ARG A 346 18.98 0.13 37.89
C ARG A 346 17.65 -0.31 38.51
N VAL A 347 16.94 -1.19 37.83
CA VAL A 347 15.68 -1.74 38.34
C VAL A 347 15.90 -2.53 39.63
N ALA A 348 17.01 -3.28 39.75
CA ALA A 348 17.35 -4.02 40.97
C ALA A 348 17.64 -3.11 42.17
N ILE A 349 18.14 -1.88 41.93
CA ILE A 349 18.38 -0.86 42.96
C ILE A 349 17.09 -0.07 43.30
N GLY A 350 15.97 -0.37 42.62
CA GLY A 350 14.66 0.26 42.84
C GLY A 350 14.45 1.54 42.03
N ASP A 351 15.30 1.80 41.03
CA ASP A 351 15.17 2.93 40.12
C ASP A 351 14.33 2.56 38.87
N THR A 352 13.84 3.58 38.16
CA THR A 352 13.06 3.41 36.93
C THR A 352 13.92 2.92 35.76
N GLU A 353 13.28 2.31 34.74
CA GLU A 353 13.94 1.99 33.47
C GLU A 353 14.52 3.26 32.84
N GLY A 354 15.85 3.36 32.80
CA GLY A 354 16.54 4.50 32.24
C GLY A 354 16.31 4.69 30.73
N SER A 355 16.69 5.86 30.21
CA SER A 355 16.76 6.11 28.77
C SER A 355 18.11 5.67 28.19
N LEU A 356 18.23 5.56 26.85
CA LEU A 356 19.53 5.35 26.20
C LEU A 356 20.46 6.56 26.39
N ALA A 357 19.91 7.77 26.51
CA ALA A 357 20.68 8.97 26.80
C ALA A 357 21.35 8.90 28.19
N GLU A 358 20.61 8.45 29.20
CA GLU A 358 21.18 8.25 30.54
C GLU A 358 22.23 7.12 30.58
N TYR A 359 22.09 6.10 29.72
CA TYR A 359 23.14 5.09 29.55
C TYR A 359 24.40 5.70 28.93
N ASP A 360 24.26 6.55 27.92
CA ASP A 360 25.38 7.22 27.27
C ASP A 360 26.13 8.12 28.27
N GLU A 361 25.42 8.86 29.12
CA GLU A 361 26.00 9.64 30.22
C GLU A 361 26.74 8.76 31.24
N TRP A 362 26.18 7.59 31.58
CA TRP A 362 26.84 6.63 32.48
C TRP A 362 28.13 6.08 31.89
N VAL A 363 28.15 5.73 30.60
CA VAL A 363 29.36 5.27 29.90
C VAL A 363 30.42 6.37 29.90
N GLU A 364 30.05 7.62 29.57
CA GLU A 364 30.99 8.74 29.59
C GLU A 364 31.57 9.02 30.99
N TRP A 365 30.76 8.83 32.04
CA TRP A 365 31.21 8.96 33.43
C TRP A 365 32.18 7.83 33.82
N VAL A 366 31.88 6.57 33.46
CA VAL A 366 32.74 5.41 33.74
C VAL A 366 34.05 5.45 32.95
N ASP A 367 34.02 5.92 31.71
CA ASP A 367 35.21 6.06 30.86
C ASP A 367 36.07 7.28 31.26
N GLY A 368 35.50 8.26 31.96
CA GLY A 368 36.18 9.48 32.42
C GLY A 368 36.92 9.35 33.76
N GLU A 369 36.63 8.33 34.56
CA GLU A 369 37.33 8.03 35.82
C GLU A 369 38.49 7.03 35.57
N GLU A 370 39.67 7.54 35.24
CA GLU A 370 40.88 6.70 35.04
C GLU A 370 41.46 6.08 36.33
N ASP A 371 40.90 6.32 37.52
CA ASP A 371 41.44 5.77 38.78
C ASP A 371 40.32 5.29 39.74
N GLY A 372 40.18 3.97 39.90
CA GLY A 372 39.66 3.39 41.15
C GLY A 372 38.40 2.51 41.12
N GLY A 373 37.84 2.16 39.95
CA GLY A 373 36.65 1.29 39.86
C GLY A 373 36.93 -0.12 39.31
N VAL A 374 36.42 -1.17 39.98
CA VAL A 374 36.41 -2.53 39.43
C VAL A 374 35.55 -2.56 38.17
N ARG A 375 36.17 -2.79 37.01
CA ARG A 375 35.49 -2.92 35.72
C ARG A 375 34.63 -4.18 35.72
N VAL A 376 33.31 -4.03 35.81
CA VAL A 376 32.35 -5.16 35.73
C VAL A 376 32.03 -5.55 34.28
N ALA A 377 32.39 -4.70 33.31
CA ALA A 377 32.31 -5.00 31.89
C ALA A 377 33.64 -4.66 31.22
N GLU A 378 34.16 -5.59 30.41
CA GLU A 378 35.21 -5.27 29.44
C GLU A 378 34.66 -4.15 28.55
N GLY A 379 35.35 -3.00 28.56
CA GLY A 379 35.03 -1.88 27.68
C GLY A 379 34.97 -2.35 26.22
N PRO A 380 34.29 -1.60 25.34
CA PRO A 380 34.16 -1.99 23.94
C PRO A 380 35.54 -2.35 23.36
N SER A 381 35.65 -3.56 22.81
CA SER A 381 36.87 -4.08 22.18
C SER A 381 37.54 -3.00 21.34
N ASN A 382 38.88 -2.94 21.38
CA ASN A 382 39.70 -2.08 20.52
C ASN A 382 39.33 -2.18 19.01
N ASP A 383 38.57 -3.20 18.61
CA ASP A 383 38.01 -3.36 17.26
C ASP A 383 37.08 -2.22 16.81
N VAL A 384 36.48 -1.45 17.74
CA VAL A 384 35.59 -0.33 17.39
C VAL A 384 36.35 0.83 16.72
N ARG A 385 37.64 1.01 17.02
CA ARG A 385 38.49 2.05 16.41
C ARG A 385 38.76 1.78 14.92
N HIS A 386 38.59 0.55 14.44
CA HIS A 386 38.69 0.24 13.02
C HIS A 386 37.41 0.58 12.25
N LEU A 387 36.25 0.62 12.91
CA LEU A 387 34.98 0.97 12.27
C LEU A 387 34.66 2.46 12.34
N ILE A 388 35.19 3.18 13.34
CA ILE A 388 35.03 4.63 13.51
C ILE A 388 36.29 5.32 12.98
N PRO A 389 36.29 5.90 11.77
CA PRO A 389 37.35 6.84 11.43
C PRO A 389 37.21 8.02 12.39
N ASN A 390 38.34 8.53 12.90
CA ASN A 390 38.42 9.93 13.28
C ASN A 390 37.70 10.75 12.22
N ASN A 391 36.94 11.78 12.59
CA ASN A 391 36.11 12.60 11.69
C ASN A 391 36.89 13.30 10.54
N GLN A 392 38.13 12.89 10.27
CA GLN A 392 38.94 13.12 9.08
C GLN A 392 39.02 11.82 8.28
N VAL A 393 38.09 11.72 7.35
CA VAL A 393 37.96 10.68 6.34
C VAL A 393 39.19 10.71 5.44
N GLY A 394 39.67 9.53 4.99
CA GLY A 394 40.74 9.41 4.00
C GLY A 394 40.44 10.15 2.67
N GLU A 395 41.36 10.06 1.71
CA GLU A 395 41.30 10.78 0.43
C GLU A 395 39.89 10.76 -0.21
N LEU A 396 39.30 11.94 -0.34
CA LEU A 396 38.04 12.16 -1.03
C LEU A 396 38.33 12.48 -2.51
N PRO A 397 37.55 11.97 -3.47
CA PRO A 397 36.47 10.98 -3.34
C PRO A 397 37.01 9.56 -3.11
N PRO A 398 36.23 8.65 -2.48
CA PRO A 398 36.63 7.26 -2.26
C PRO A 398 36.65 6.50 -3.59
N ARG A 399 37.76 6.56 -4.32
CA ARG A 399 37.90 5.92 -5.63
C ARG A 399 37.72 4.41 -5.49
N CYS A 400 36.94 3.83 -6.40
CA CYS A 400 36.79 2.39 -6.47
C CYS A 400 38.09 1.75 -6.98
N MET A 401 38.81 1.05 -6.10
CA MET A 401 39.96 0.21 -6.45
C MET A 401 39.58 -1.27 -6.66
N CYS A 402 38.30 -1.58 -6.75
CA CYS A 402 37.85 -2.94 -7.08
C CYS A 402 38.13 -3.24 -8.57
N ASP A 403 38.44 -4.50 -8.88
CA ASP A 403 38.71 -4.96 -10.25
C ASP A 403 37.55 -4.68 -11.23
N LYS A 404 36.32 -4.65 -10.70
CA LYS A 404 35.11 -4.26 -11.43
C LYS A 404 34.49 -3.03 -10.79
N PRO A 405 33.95 -2.09 -11.58
CA PRO A 405 33.24 -0.94 -11.04
C PRO A 405 32.01 -1.41 -10.25
N CYS A 406 31.83 -0.86 -9.05
CA CYS A 406 30.65 -1.12 -8.24
C CYS A 406 29.40 -0.59 -8.98
N THR A 407 28.61 -1.50 -9.56
CA THR A 407 27.34 -1.21 -10.23
C THR A 407 26.27 -2.15 -9.71
N ALA A 408 24.99 -1.75 -9.78
CA ALA A 408 23.89 -2.55 -9.26
C ALA A 408 23.83 -3.96 -9.90
N GLY A 409 24.11 -4.07 -11.20
CA GLY A 409 24.11 -5.34 -11.93
C GLY A 409 25.36 -6.21 -11.71
N GLY A 410 26.46 -5.63 -11.20
CA GLY A 410 27.71 -6.33 -10.91
C GLY A 410 27.98 -6.53 -9.42
N TRP A 411 27.02 -6.21 -8.56
CA TRP A 411 27.21 -6.29 -7.11
C TRP A 411 27.05 -7.71 -6.59
N THR A 412 28.03 -8.16 -5.81
CA THR A 412 27.99 -9.39 -5.02
C THR A 412 28.07 -9.05 -3.53
N ASP A 413 27.34 -9.79 -2.71
CA ASP A 413 27.36 -9.66 -1.25
C ASP A 413 28.56 -10.39 -0.60
N GLU A 414 29.23 -11.25 -1.36
CA GLU A 414 30.52 -11.88 -1.02
C GLU A 414 31.67 -10.88 -1.11
N ASP A 415 32.66 -10.98 -0.24
CA ASP A 415 33.74 -9.98 -0.09
C ASP A 415 34.57 -9.72 -1.35
#